data_AF-A0A7J5F1U3-F1
#
_entry.id   AF-A0A7J5F1U3-F1
#
_cell.length_a   1.000
_cell.length_b   1.000
_cell.length_c   1.000
_cell.angle_alpha   90.00
_cell.angle_beta   90.00
_cell.angle_gamma   90.00
#
_symmetry.space_group_name_H-M   'P 1'
#
loop_
_entity.id
_entity.type
_entity.pdbx_description
1 polymer ?
#
loop_
_entity_poly.entity_id
_entity_poly.type
_entity_poly.pdbx_seq_one_letter_code
_entity_poly.pdbx_strand_id
1 'polypeptide(L)'
;MNDDLHLFSEANLHRQLETAPFTQGFYTVRFYTKDGALSRTKTGTLSEFYLYPSGGTLRDSGFNLVFYDSQFDTYRGFVPPHTRSRKDGMENDRT
;
A
#
# COMPACT_ATOMS: atom_id res chain seq x y z
N MET A 1 -2.28 15.29 16.54
CA MET A 1 -1.78 14.54 15.36
C MET A 1 -2.90 14.54 14.32
N ASN A 2 -2.57 14.77 13.05
CA ASN A 2 -3.59 14.85 12.00
C ASN A 2 -3.94 13.42 11.56
N ASP A 3 -5.12 12.93 11.95
CA ASP A 3 -5.55 11.53 11.80
C ASP A 3 -6.02 11.16 10.38
N ASP A 4 -5.81 12.06 9.41
CA ASP A 4 -6.24 11.84 8.04
C ASP A 4 -5.36 10.78 7.36
N LEU A 5 -6.01 9.67 6.99
CA LEU A 5 -5.43 8.50 6.34
C LEU A 5 -4.76 8.82 5.00
N HIS A 6 -5.14 9.91 4.34
CA HIS A 6 -4.62 10.30 3.04
C HIS A 6 -3.40 11.21 3.11
N LEU A 7 -2.90 11.56 4.31
CA LEU A 7 -1.60 12.22 4.44
C LEU A 7 -0.51 11.19 4.24
N PHE A 8 0.50 11.53 3.44
CA PHE A 8 1.60 10.61 3.19
C PHE A 8 2.42 10.39 4.47
N SER A 9 2.39 9.14 4.94
CA SER A 9 3.31 8.55 5.91
C SER A 9 3.28 7.04 5.73
N GLU A 10 4.34 6.38 6.14
CA GLU A 10 4.49 4.93 6.11
C GLU A 10 3.40 4.25 6.94
N ALA A 11 3.08 4.83 8.10
CA ALA A 11 2.00 4.38 8.97
C ALA A 11 0.62 4.46 8.28
N ASN A 12 0.33 5.56 7.58
CA ASN A 12 -0.93 5.69 6.83
C ASN A 12 -0.96 4.78 5.61
N LEU A 13 0.18 4.52 4.95
CA LEU A 13 0.25 3.52 3.89
C LEU A 13 -0.13 2.14 4.44
N HIS A 14 0.49 1.68 5.53
CA HIS A 14 0.10 0.44 6.20
C HIS A 14 -1.40 0.39 6.51
N ARG A 15 -1.95 1.46 7.09
CA ARG A 15 -3.39 1.54 7.40
C ARG A 15 -4.27 1.43 6.16
N GLN A 16 -3.89 2.06 5.03
CA GLN A 16 -4.63 1.92 3.78
C GLN A 16 -4.56 0.48 3.26
N LEU A 17 -3.43 -0.22 3.38
CA LEU A 17 -3.28 -1.60 2.87
C LEU A 17 -4.25 -2.61 3.51
N GLU A 18 -4.71 -2.34 4.73
CA GLU A 18 -5.66 -3.21 5.43
C GLU A 18 -7.03 -3.29 4.72
N THR A 19 -7.41 -2.26 3.96
CA THR A 19 -8.70 -2.20 3.25
C THR A 19 -8.57 -1.88 1.76
N ALA A 20 -7.38 -1.49 1.29
CA ALA A 20 -7.13 -1.15 -0.10
C ALA A 20 -7.40 -2.35 -1.02
N PRO A 21 -8.03 -2.14 -2.19
CA PRO A 21 -8.25 -3.20 -3.15
C PRO A 21 -6.89 -3.69 -3.69
N PHE A 22 -6.73 -5.01 -3.71
CA PHE A 22 -5.59 -5.68 -4.33
C PHE A 22 -6.00 -6.31 -5.65
N THR A 23 -5.46 -5.82 -6.76
CA THR A 23 -5.77 -6.30 -8.11
C THR A 23 -4.49 -6.28 -8.96
N GLN A 24 -4.32 -7.30 -9.81
CA GLN A 24 -3.20 -7.35 -10.77
C GLN A 24 -1.81 -7.20 -10.14
N GLY A 25 -1.65 -7.65 -8.88
CA GLY A 25 -0.36 -7.62 -8.19
C GLY A 25 -0.04 -6.33 -7.45
N PHE A 26 -0.95 -5.35 -7.37
CA PHE A 26 -0.76 -4.13 -6.61
C PHE A 26 -1.97 -3.73 -5.76
N TYR A 27 -1.73 -2.92 -4.75
CA TYR A 27 -2.75 -2.20 -3.99
C TYR A 27 -2.99 -0.82 -4.56
N THR A 28 -4.26 -0.39 -4.64
CA THR A 28 -4.58 1.00 -4.98
C THR A 28 -4.75 1.81 -3.69
N VAL A 29 -3.91 2.83 -3.51
CA VAL A 29 -3.91 3.72 -2.34
C VAL A 29 -4.04 5.18 -2.78
N ARG A 30 -4.40 6.07 -1.87
CA ARG A 30 -4.65 7.49 -2.16
C ARG A 30 -3.93 8.40 -1.19
N PHE A 31 -3.25 9.41 -1.72
CA PHE A 31 -2.57 10.41 -0.90
C PHE A 31 -2.83 11.81 -1.42
N TYR A 32 -2.84 12.79 -0.50
CA TYR A 32 -2.78 14.18 -0.88
C TYR A 32 -1.48 14.44 -1.64
N THR A 33 -1.57 15.25 -2.69
CA THR A 33 -0.43 15.63 -3.50
C THR A 33 -0.33 17.13 -3.65
N LYS A 34 0.90 17.62 -3.82
CA LYS A 34 1.20 18.99 -4.20
C LYS A 34 2.28 18.95 -5.27
N ASP A 35 2.03 19.59 -6.41
CA ASP A 35 2.99 19.67 -7.52
C ASP A 35 3.54 18.30 -7.97
N GLY A 36 2.65 17.29 -7.98
CA GLY A 36 3.00 15.91 -8.36
C GLY A 36 3.71 15.09 -7.26
N ALA A 37 4.05 15.68 -6.12
CA ALA A 37 4.69 14.99 -5.00
C ALA A 37 3.68 14.63 -3.89
N LEU A 38 3.98 13.55 -3.18
CA LEU A 38 3.27 13.13 -1.97
C LEU A 38 3.32 14.22 -0.90
N SER A 39 2.17 14.53 -0.28
CA SER A 39 2.06 15.60 0.71
C SER A 39 1.85 15.08 2.13
N ARG A 40 2.59 15.67 3.07
CA ARG A 40 2.41 15.47 4.53
C ARG A 40 1.36 16.41 5.14
N THR A 41 0.76 17.27 4.33
CA THR A 41 -0.33 18.18 4.71
C THR A 41 -1.51 18.02 3.77
N LYS A 42 -2.71 18.39 4.23
CA LYS A 42 -3.91 18.37 3.39
C LYS A 42 -3.73 19.36 2.24
N THR A 43 -4.05 18.91 1.03
CA THR A 43 -4.04 19.74 -0.18
C THR A 43 -5.39 19.65 -0.87
N GLY A 44 -5.60 20.45 -1.92
CA GLY A 44 -6.79 20.36 -2.76
C GLY A 44 -6.79 19.18 -3.74
N THR A 45 -5.77 18.33 -3.71
CA THR A 45 -5.60 17.26 -4.70
C THR A 45 -5.31 15.95 -4.00
N LEU A 46 -6.15 14.94 -4.27
CA LEU A 46 -5.97 13.57 -3.84
C LEU A 46 -5.66 12.72 -5.08
N SER A 47 -4.53 12.04 -5.08
CA SER A 47 -4.06 11.24 -6.22
C SER A 47 -4.00 9.76 -5.86
N GLU A 48 -4.19 8.91 -6.86
CA GLU A 48 -4.06 7.46 -6.74
C GLU A 48 -2.62 7.00 -6.99
N PHE A 49 -2.23 5.97 -6.26
CA PHE A 49 -0.93 5.32 -6.36
C PHE A 49 -1.08 3.81 -6.30
N TYR A 50 -0.11 3.11 -6.86
CA TYR A 50 -0.08 1.65 -6.94
C TYR A 50 1.11 1.10 -6.17
N LEU A 51 0.84 0.45 -5.03
CA LEU A 51 1.87 -0.24 -4.27
C LEU A 51 2.01 -1.68 -4.78
N TYR A 52 3.17 -2.01 -5.33
CA TYR A 52 3.55 -3.37 -5.68
C TYR A 52 4.29 -3.98 -4.49
N PRO A 53 3.65 -4.86 -3.69
CA PRO A 53 4.29 -5.45 -2.53
C PRO A 53 5.44 -6.39 -2.94
N SER A 54 5.37 -6.99 -4.14
CA SER A 54 6.53 -7.66 -4.75
C SER A 54 7.57 -6.61 -5.17
N GLY A 55 8.59 -6.41 -4.33
CA GLY A 55 9.61 -5.40 -4.55
C GLY A 55 9.35 -4.04 -3.87
N GLY A 56 8.28 -3.89 -3.08
CA GLY A 56 8.06 -2.71 -2.21
C GLY A 56 8.06 -1.36 -2.93
N THR A 57 7.60 -1.30 -4.18
CA THR A 57 7.61 -0.06 -4.97
C THR A 57 6.24 0.61 -5.00
N LEU A 58 6.19 1.91 -4.72
CA LEU A 58 5.03 2.76 -4.96
C LEU A 58 5.17 3.45 -6.31
N ARG A 59 4.11 3.41 -7.12
CA ARG A 59 4.06 4.05 -8.45
C ARG A 59 2.89 5.01 -8.59
N ASP A 60 3.03 5.99 -9.46
CA ASP A 60 1.96 6.93 -9.81
C ASP A 60 1.03 6.37 -10.91
N SER A 61 0.06 7.17 -11.35
CA SER A 61 -0.88 6.83 -12.43
C SER A 61 -0.21 6.63 -13.80
N GLY A 62 0.98 7.19 -14.00
CA GLY A 62 1.83 6.96 -15.16
C GLY A 62 2.74 5.73 -15.02
N PHE A 63 2.58 4.95 -13.94
CA PHE A 63 3.45 3.84 -13.55
C PHE A 63 4.92 4.23 -13.33
N ASN A 64 5.21 5.51 -13.14
CA ASN A 64 6.54 5.98 -12.75
C ASN A 64 6.82 5.58 -11.30
N LEU A 65 8.08 5.26 -11.00
CA LEU A 65 8.51 4.96 -9.64
C LEU A 65 8.47 6.24 -8.79
N VAL A 66 7.70 6.22 -7.71
CA VAL A 66 7.67 7.29 -6.71
C VAL A 66 8.72 7.01 -5.65
N PHE A 67 8.69 5.81 -5.06
CA PHE A 67 9.74 5.33 -4.17
C PHE A 67 9.80 3.80 -4.10
N TYR A 68 10.93 3.32 -3.58
CA TYR A 68 11.11 1.99 -3.03
C TYR A 68 11.21 2.07 -1.52
N ASP A 69 10.56 1.12 -0.82
CA ASP A 69 10.78 0.94 0.60
C ASP A 69 10.65 -0.54 1.00
N SER A 70 11.72 -1.06 1.62
CA SER A 70 11.85 -2.45 2.05
C SER A 70 10.78 -2.90 3.04
N GLN A 71 10.17 -1.99 3.81
CA GLN A 71 9.12 -2.34 4.78
C GLN A 71 7.84 -2.87 4.10
N PHE A 72 7.67 -2.56 2.81
CA PHE A 72 6.55 -3.02 1.99
C PHE A 72 6.96 -4.11 0.98
N ASP A 73 8.19 -4.63 1.08
CA ASP A 73 8.74 -5.59 0.13
C ASP A 73 8.59 -7.04 0.63
N THR A 74 7.83 -7.86 -0.11
CA THR A 74 7.62 -9.27 0.24
C THR A 74 8.90 -10.10 0.20
N TYR A 75 9.88 -9.71 -0.61
CA TYR A 75 11.19 -10.36 -0.63
C TYR A 75 12.05 -9.99 0.59
N ARG A 76 11.63 -9.00 1.38
CA ARG A 76 12.28 -8.55 2.62
C ARG A 76 11.49 -8.91 3.88
N GLY A 77 10.43 -9.70 3.74
CA GLY A 77 9.65 -10.22 4.87
C GLY A 77 8.34 -9.47 5.15
N PHE A 78 7.93 -8.52 4.29
CA PHE A 78 6.60 -7.94 4.40
C PHE A 78 5.52 -9.00 4.10
N VAL A 79 4.54 -9.14 5.01
CA VAL A 79 3.39 -10.03 4.83
C VAL A 79 2.16 -9.18 4.50
N PRO A 80 1.79 -9.07 3.20
CA PRO A 80 0.75 -8.14 2.77
C PRO A 80 -0.64 -8.67 3.16
N PRO A 81 -1.60 -7.79 3.52
CA PRO A 81 -2.94 -8.18 3.97
C PRO A 81 -3.68 -9.19 3.07
N HIS A 82 -3.51 -9.13 1.74
CA HIS A 82 -4.20 -10.01 0.79
C HIS A 82 -3.78 -11.49 0.91
N THR A 83 -2.65 -11.79 1.57
CA THR A 83 -2.17 -13.16 1.77
C THR A 83 -2.70 -13.80 3.06
N ARG A 84 -3.25 -13.01 3.99
CA ARG A 84 -3.65 -13.49 5.33
C ARG A 84 -4.82 -14.49 5.28
N SER A 85 -5.66 -14.45 4.25
CA SER A 85 -6.85 -15.31 4.13
C SER A 85 -6.57 -16.79 3.76
N ARG A 86 -5.32 -17.20 3.51
CA ARG A 86 -5.01 -18.59 3.10
C ARG A 86 -4.65 -19.56 4.22
N LYS A 87 -4.51 -19.12 5.48
CA LYS A 87 -4.05 -20.01 6.58
C LYS A 87 -5.16 -20.70 7.38
N ASP A 88 -6.41 -20.22 7.34
CA ASP A 88 -7.47 -20.74 8.23
C ASP A 88 -8.28 -21.92 7.65
N GLY A 89 -7.91 -22.42 6.45
CA GLY A 89 -8.69 -23.44 5.73
C GLY A 89 -7.99 -24.78 5.49
N MET A 90 -6.83 -25.03 6.10
CA MET A 90 -6.00 -26.22 5.80
C MET A 90 -5.59 -27.04 7.04
N GLU A 91 -6.44 -27.11 8.06
CA GLU A 91 -6.15 -27.94 9.26
C GLU A 91 -7.14 -29.08 9.53
N ASN A 92 -8.13 -29.33 8.68
CA ASN A 92 -9.09 -30.43 8.87
C ASN A 92 -9.15 -31.37 7.66
N ASP A 93 -8.03 -31.97 7.26
CA ASP A 93 -8.08 -33.21 6.47
C ASP A 93 -6.77 -34.01 6.57
N ARG A 94 -6.42 -34.44 7.78
CA ARG A 94 -5.48 -35.55 7.98
C ARG A 94 -5.93 -36.41 9.17
N THR A 95 -6.48 -37.57 8.81
CA THR A 95 -6.67 -38.82 9.59
C THR A 95 -7.71 -38.81 10.70
#